data_AF-A0A7X2XLS3-F1
#
_entry.id   AF-A0A7X2XLS3-F1
#
_cell.length_a   1.000
_cell.length_b   1.000
_cell.length_c   1.000
_cell.angle_alpha   90.00
_cell.angle_beta   90.00
_cell.angle_gamma   90.00
#
_symmetry.space_group_name_H-M   'P 1'
#
loop_
_entity.id
_entity.type
_entity.pdbx_description
1 polymer ?
#
loop_
_entity_poly.entity_id
_entity_poly.type
_entity_poly.pdbx_seq_one_letter_code
_entity_poly.pdbx_strand_id
1 'polypeptide(L)'
;RKVELTTWNDTGNVEQWRENFSDLCNKYLERAGAEKRVDHRSFKRQNSDYLPTIHLGSAASAMERKGIETDKGNYNREIRKYNQLVKTIKEEIKTLKGWIGNLLDNLSTAYEKFKDIERDKVIDNPKLFNLTNYLLTYSEIQKEKSKYLKGYAKTNKEKYDFKKLTSAYSYLRKNNIETIGQLQTKIETLKSNSYRLNKKAKTIHKEMEDVEKKILYYEIYKAKKEVYEEYQKKNIFTKEAFYNKHKKDIDQYKVVSGKLKKLLSDKEKLSPKKWNEEKILLM
;
A
#
# COMPACT_ATOMS: atom_id res chain seq x y z
N ARG A 1 -14.89 -6.07 -45.56
CA ARG A 1 -14.11 -5.42 -44.47
C ARG A 1 -15.13 -5.03 -43.39
N LYS A 2 -14.95 -5.43 -42.13
CA LYS A 2 -15.88 -5.05 -41.05
C LYS A 2 -15.70 -3.56 -40.77
N VAL A 3 -16.76 -2.77 -40.98
CA VAL A 3 -16.76 -1.34 -40.67
C VAL A 3 -17.44 -1.18 -39.31
N GLU A 4 -16.73 -0.64 -38.33
CA GLU A 4 -17.28 -0.36 -37.00
C GLU A 4 -18.07 0.95 -37.07
N LEU A 5 -19.37 0.89 -36.76
CA LEU A 5 -20.28 2.04 -36.82
C LEU A 5 -20.24 2.91 -35.55
N THR A 6 -19.59 2.42 -34.50
CA THR A 6 -19.42 3.11 -33.23
C THR A 6 -17.96 3.05 -32.79
N THR A 7 -17.58 3.94 -31.89
CA THR A 7 -16.26 3.93 -31.27
C THR A 7 -16.17 2.97 -30.09
N TRP A 8 -17.22 2.19 -29.76
CA TRP A 8 -17.24 1.37 -28.54
C TRP A 8 -16.11 0.33 -28.46
N ASN A 9 -15.61 -0.12 -29.61
CA ASN A 9 -14.51 -1.07 -29.69
C ASN A 9 -13.12 -0.40 -29.70
N ASP A 10 -13.04 0.93 -29.61
CA ASP A 10 -11.78 1.64 -29.41
C ASP A 10 -11.28 1.39 -27.97
N THR A 11 -10.09 0.79 -27.88
CA THR A 11 -9.43 0.47 -26.61
C THR A 11 -9.19 1.70 -25.71
N GLY A 12 -9.11 2.91 -26.29
CA GLY A 12 -8.97 4.15 -25.52
C GLY A 12 -10.20 4.48 -24.66
N ASN A 13 -11.39 4.04 -25.07
CA ASN A 13 -12.63 4.35 -24.36
C ASN A 13 -12.75 3.64 -23.01
N VAL A 14 -12.08 2.50 -22.82
CA VAL A 14 -12.10 1.77 -21.54
C VAL A 14 -11.56 2.62 -20.39
N GLU A 15 -10.55 3.44 -20.64
CA GLU A 15 -9.98 4.32 -19.62
C GLU A 15 -10.99 5.40 -19.20
N GLN A 16 -11.58 6.09 -20.17
CA GLN A 16 -12.61 7.11 -19.92
C GLN A 16 -13.83 6.54 -19.20
N TRP A 17 -14.30 5.35 -19.58
CA TRP A 17 -15.43 4.72 -18.91
C TRP A 17 -15.13 4.36 -17.46
N ARG A 18 -13.92 3.86 -17.17
CA ARG A 18 -13.51 3.54 -15.80
C ARG A 18 -13.35 4.80 -14.96
N GLU A 19 -12.82 5.88 -15.54
CA GLU A 19 -12.73 7.19 -14.89
C GLU A 19 -14.12 7.72 -14.53
N ASN A 20 -15.01 7.83 -15.52
CA ASN A 20 -16.40 8.27 -15.33
C ASN A 20 -17.13 7.43 -14.28
N PHE A 21 -16.93 6.11 -14.28
CA PHE A 21 -17.49 5.23 -13.26
C PHE A 21 -16.93 5.55 -11.87
N SER A 22 -15.60 5.72 -11.73
CA SER A 22 -14.98 6.04 -10.45
C SER A 22 -15.46 7.38 -9.89
N ASP A 23 -15.61 8.39 -10.74
CA ASP A 23 -16.10 9.72 -10.35
C ASP A 23 -17.55 9.68 -9.89
N LEU A 24 -18.41 8.99 -10.65
CA LEU A 24 -19.81 8.82 -10.30
C LEU A 24 -19.95 8.07 -8.97
N CYS A 25 -19.21 6.96 -8.80
CA CYS A 25 -19.21 6.19 -7.56
C CYS A 25 -18.79 7.05 -6.36
N ASN A 26 -17.71 7.82 -6.49
CA ASN A 26 -17.22 8.70 -5.43
C ASN A 26 -18.21 9.79 -5.05
N LYS A 27 -18.92 10.37 -6.03
CA LYS A 27 -19.98 11.36 -5.79
C LYS A 27 -21.11 10.78 -4.93
N TYR A 28 -21.51 9.53 -5.17
CA TYR A 28 -22.53 8.88 -4.34
C TYR A 28 -22.00 8.44 -2.97
N LEU A 29 -20.75 8.00 -2.87
CA LEU A 29 -20.11 7.68 -1.59
C LEU A 29 -20.02 8.91 -0.69
N GLU A 30 -19.67 10.08 -1.25
CA GLU A 30 -19.64 11.35 -0.53
C GLU A 30 -21.03 11.77 -0.05
N ARG A 31 -22.06 11.69 -0.91
CA ARG A 31 -23.46 11.97 -0.52
C ARG A 31 -23.96 11.06 0.61
N ALA A 32 -23.46 9.84 0.68
CA ALA A 32 -23.77 8.88 1.74
C ALA A 32 -22.91 9.08 3.01
N GLY A 33 -22.01 10.07 3.05
CA GLY A 33 -21.11 10.31 4.18
C GLY A 33 -20.02 9.26 4.36
N ALA A 34 -19.76 8.41 3.34
CA ALA A 34 -18.72 7.40 3.41
C ALA A 34 -17.34 8.01 3.12
N GLU A 35 -16.32 7.66 3.91
CA GLU A 35 -14.93 8.10 3.66
C GLU A 35 -14.24 7.31 2.53
N LYS A 36 -14.75 6.13 2.18
CA LYS A 36 -14.15 5.26 1.15
C LYS A 36 -14.21 5.93 -0.23
N ARG A 37 -13.20 5.71 -1.06
CA ARG A 37 -13.14 6.18 -2.45
C ARG A 37 -12.67 5.07 -3.37
N VAL A 38 -13.14 5.11 -4.62
CA VAL A 38 -12.75 4.23 -5.72
C VAL A 38 -11.89 5.02 -6.69
N ASP A 39 -10.80 4.43 -7.17
CA ASP A 39 -9.93 5.04 -8.17
C ASP A 39 -9.67 3.99 -9.27
N HIS A 40 -9.88 4.39 -10.52
CA HIS A 40 -9.74 3.50 -11.68
C HIS A 40 -8.29 3.15 -11.99
N ARG A 41 -7.34 3.96 -11.52
CA ARG A 41 -5.92 3.80 -11.77
C ARG A 41 -5.37 2.69 -10.88
N SER A 42 -4.33 2.00 -11.35
CA SER A 42 -3.61 1.05 -10.51
C SER A 42 -2.89 1.78 -9.36
N PHE A 43 -2.60 1.07 -8.26
CA PHE A 43 -1.78 1.60 -7.17
C PHE A 43 -0.43 2.17 -7.64
N LYS A 44 0.16 1.59 -8.69
CA LYS A 44 1.36 2.14 -9.33
C LYS A 44 1.12 3.53 -9.92
N ARG A 45 0.03 3.72 -10.68
CA ARG A 45 -0.33 5.03 -11.27
C ARG A 45 -0.76 6.07 -10.23
N GLN A 46 -1.21 5.62 -9.07
CA GLN A 46 -1.50 6.48 -7.92
C GLN A 46 -0.26 6.82 -7.07
N ASN A 47 0.92 6.29 -7.40
CA ASN A 47 2.12 6.34 -6.54
C ASN A 47 1.84 5.83 -5.11
N SER A 48 1.02 4.79 -5.00
CA SER A 48 0.65 4.20 -3.72
C SER A 48 1.78 3.33 -3.16
N ASP A 49 1.83 3.30 -1.83
CA ASP A 49 2.72 2.42 -1.06
C ASP A 49 2.04 1.09 -0.69
N TYR A 50 0.76 0.96 -1.02
CA TYR A 50 0.01 -0.27 -0.82
C TYR A 50 0.24 -1.23 -1.97
N LEU A 51 0.22 -2.52 -1.65
CA LEU A 51 0.26 -3.60 -2.63
C LEU A 51 -1.16 -4.05 -3.00
N PRO A 52 -1.44 -4.31 -4.29
CA PRO A 52 -2.74 -4.81 -4.70
C PRO A 52 -2.90 -6.28 -4.33
N THR A 53 -4.13 -6.67 -4.02
CA THR A 53 -4.52 -8.08 -3.90
C THR A 53 -4.78 -8.68 -5.27
N ILE A 54 -4.64 -10.00 -5.40
CA ILE A 54 -5.02 -10.73 -6.61
C ILE A 54 -6.48 -11.18 -6.56
N HIS A 55 -7.10 -11.31 -7.72
CA HIS A 55 -8.44 -11.88 -7.82
C HIS A 55 -8.40 -13.38 -7.52
N LEU A 56 -9.17 -13.81 -6.52
CA LEU A 56 -9.25 -15.21 -6.08
C LEU A 56 -9.76 -16.14 -7.19
N GLY A 57 -10.85 -15.75 -7.85
CA GLY A 57 -11.61 -16.63 -8.75
C GLY A 57 -12.64 -17.49 -8.00
N SER A 58 -13.63 -17.99 -8.73
CA SER A 58 -14.80 -18.67 -8.17
C SER A 58 -14.46 -19.88 -7.30
N ALA A 59 -13.56 -20.75 -7.76
CA ALA A 59 -13.16 -21.97 -7.04
C ALA A 59 -12.45 -21.66 -5.72
N ALA A 60 -11.43 -20.78 -5.75
CA ALA A 60 -10.72 -20.38 -4.54
C ALA A 60 -11.64 -19.66 -3.54
N SER A 61 -12.52 -18.77 -4.03
CA SER A 61 -13.52 -18.13 -3.18
C SER A 61 -14.53 -19.10 -2.57
N ALA A 62 -14.87 -20.21 -3.24
CA ALA A 62 -15.74 -21.24 -2.68
C ALA A 62 -15.03 -22.03 -1.56
N MET A 63 -13.74 -22.34 -1.72
CA MET A 63 -12.93 -23.02 -0.69
C MET A 63 -12.73 -22.14 0.55
N GLU A 64 -12.35 -20.87 0.36
CA GLU A 64 -12.15 -19.92 1.47
C GLU A 64 -13.44 -19.70 2.27
N ARG A 65 -14.62 -19.67 1.61
CA ARG A 65 -15.92 -19.61 2.30
C ARG A 65 -16.21 -20.84 3.18
N LYS A 66 -15.61 -21.99 2.87
CA LYS A 66 -15.69 -23.21 3.67
C LYS A 66 -14.59 -23.29 4.75
N GLY A 67 -13.81 -22.22 4.93
CA GLY A 67 -12.68 -22.19 5.87
C GLY A 67 -11.45 -22.94 5.39
N ILE A 68 -11.40 -23.37 4.13
CA ILE A 68 -10.23 -24.03 3.54
C ILE A 68 -9.32 -22.95 2.96
N GLU A 69 -8.12 -22.84 3.49
CA GLU A 69 -7.13 -21.89 3.01
C GLU A 69 -6.63 -22.28 1.61
N THR A 70 -6.49 -21.27 0.76
CA THR A 70 -6.00 -21.37 -0.60
C THR A 70 -4.75 -20.52 -0.76
N ASP A 71 -3.87 -20.88 -1.68
CA ASP A 71 -2.66 -20.10 -1.97
C ASP A 71 -2.97 -18.62 -2.26
N LYS A 72 -3.99 -18.35 -3.08
CA LYS A 72 -4.39 -16.98 -3.41
C LYS A 72 -5.02 -16.24 -2.23
N GLY A 73 -5.68 -16.97 -1.33
CA GLY A 73 -6.19 -16.43 -0.08
C GLY A 73 -5.06 -16.07 0.88
N ASN A 74 -4.08 -16.95 1.04
CA ASN A 74 -2.87 -16.74 1.83
C ASN A 74 -2.07 -15.55 1.30
N TYR A 75 -1.86 -15.48 -0.01
CA TYR A 75 -1.29 -14.31 -0.67
C TYR A 75 -2.00 -13.02 -0.27
N ASN A 76 -3.34 -12.98 -0.43
CA ASN A 76 -4.12 -11.80 -0.10
C ASN A 76 -4.13 -11.49 1.40
N ARG A 77 -3.99 -12.48 2.29
CA ARG A 77 -3.81 -12.26 3.73
C ARG A 77 -2.49 -11.55 4.01
N GLU A 78 -1.38 -11.99 3.43
CA GLU A 78 -0.07 -11.34 3.60
C GLU A 78 -0.05 -9.92 3.04
N ILE A 79 -0.64 -9.69 1.86
CA ILE A 79 -0.81 -8.35 1.29
C ILE A 79 -1.62 -7.44 2.22
N ARG A 80 -2.68 -7.95 2.86
CA ARG A 80 -3.46 -7.18 3.83
C ARG A 80 -2.66 -6.85 5.08
N LYS A 81 -1.89 -7.79 5.63
CA LYS A 81 -0.99 -7.55 6.78
C LYS A 81 0.03 -6.46 6.45
N TYR A 82 0.67 -6.55 5.28
CA TYR A 82 1.60 -5.54 4.80
C TYR A 82 0.93 -4.16 4.66
N ASN A 83 -0.22 -4.08 3.99
CA ASN A 83 -0.93 -2.82 3.82
C ASN A 83 -1.36 -2.21 5.15
N GLN A 84 -1.76 -3.03 6.11
CA GLN A 84 -2.08 -2.58 7.45
C GLN A 84 -0.84 -2.00 8.16
N LEU A 85 0.31 -2.64 8.05
CA LEU A 85 1.57 -2.12 8.60
C LEU A 85 1.95 -0.76 7.97
N VAL A 86 1.86 -0.64 6.64
CA VAL A 86 2.11 0.64 5.93
C VAL A 86 1.16 1.72 6.40
N LYS A 87 -0.12 1.39 6.56
CA LYS A 87 -1.14 2.32 7.07
C LYS A 87 -0.78 2.80 8.48
N THR A 88 -0.46 1.88 9.39
CA THR A 88 -0.04 2.21 10.76
C THR A 88 1.18 3.15 10.76
N ILE A 89 2.22 2.85 9.98
CA ILE A 89 3.42 3.70 9.88
C ILE A 89 3.06 5.10 9.36
N LYS A 90 2.19 5.19 8.35
CA LYS A 90 1.74 6.50 7.82
C LYS A 90 0.96 7.30 8.85
N GLU A 91 0.10 6.65 9.63
CA GLU A 91 -0.66 7.28 10.71
C GLU A 91 0.24 7.75 11.85
N GLU A 92 1.25 6.96 12.21
CA GLU A 92 2.28 7.36 13.18
C GLU A 92 3.06 8.58 12.69
N ILE A 93 3.52 8.59 11.44
CA ILE A 93 4.21 9.74 10.83
C ILE A 93 3.30 10.97 10.84
N LYS A 94 2.03 10.83 10.46
CA LYS A 94 1.05 11.94 10.47
C LYS A 94 0.90 12.50 11.89
N THR A 95 0.77 11.62 12.88
CA THR A 95 0.65 12.00 14.30
C THR A 95 1.89 12.76 14.77
N LEU A 96 3.08 12.22 14.52
CA LEU A 96 4.35 12.84 14.91
C LEU A 96 4.56 14.20 14.23
N LYS A 97 4.25 14.32 12.94
CA LYS A 97 4.30 15.61 12.23
C LYS A 97 3.34 16.63 12.86
N GLY A 98 2.11 16.23 13.16
CA GLY A 98 1.15 17.09 13.84
C GLY A 98 1.65 17.53 15.22
N TRP A 99 2.30 16.63 15.95
CA TRP A 99 2.91 16.97 17.24
C TRP A 99 4.07 17.95 17.12
N ILE A 100 4.95 17.76 16.13
CA ILE A 100 6.04 18.71 15.86
C ILE A 100 5.49 20.08 15.48
N GLY A 101 4.48 20.14 14.61
CA GLY A 101 3.85 21.41 14.24
C GLY A 101 3.33 22.15 15.47
N ASN A 102 2.50 21.47 16.27
CA ASN A 102 2.00 22.05 17.53
C ASN A 102 3.14 22.45 18.48
N LEU A 103 4.18 21.61 18.60
CA LEU A 103 5.35 21.87 19.43
C LEU A 103 6.05 23.17 19.00
N LEU A 104 6.34 23.31 17.71
CA LEU A 104 6.98 24.50 17.15
C LEU A 104 6.10 25.75 17.34
N ASP A 105 4.79 25.63 17.14
CA ASP A 105 3.86 26.75 17.31
C ASP A 105 3.83 27.26 18.76
N ASN A 106 3.78 26.38 19.77
CA ASN A 106 3.81 26.86 21.15
C ASN A 106 5.22 27.25 21.60
N LEU A 107 6.29 26.66 21.06
CA LEU A 107 7.66 27.16 21.30
C LEU A 107 7.79 28.60 20.82
N SER A 108 7.32 28.90 19.61
CA SER A 108 7.28 30.26 19.09
C SER A 108 6.42 31.17 19.98
N THR A 109 5.23 30.72 20.40
CA THR A 109 4.36 31.51 21.28
C THR A 109 4.98 31.78 22.66
N ALA A 110 5.65 30.79 23.24
CA ALA A 110 6.31 30.93 24.53
C ALA A 110 7.54 31.83 24.40
N TYR A 111 8.36 31.63 23.36
CA TYR A 111 9.49 32.50 23.05
C TYR A 111 9.05 33.96 22.91
N GLU A 112 8.01 34.25 22.12
CA GLU A 112 7.51 35.61 21.96
C GLU A 112 7.00 36.25 23.26
N LYS A 113 6.50 35.45 24.21
CA LYS A 113 6.05 35.92 25.53
C LYS A 113 7.19 36.14 26.52
N PHE A 114 8.29 35.38 26.40
CA PHE A 114 9.38 35.36 27.37
C PHE A 114 10.68 35.97 26.81
N LYS A 115 10.72 36.38 25.54
CA LYS A 115 11.90 37.02 24.90
C LYS A 115 12.34 38.30 25.60
N ASP A 116 11.42 38.97 26.29
CA ASP A 116 11.69 40.19 27.05
C ASP A 116 12.09 39.91 28.51
N ILE A 117 11.96 38.66 29.01
CA ILE A 117 12.15 38.33 30.42
C ILE A 117 13.56 37.84 30.78
N GLU A 118 14.40 37.37 29.86
CA GLU A 118 15.82 37.14 30.20
C GLU A 118 16.66 36.89 28.94
N ARG A 119 17.17 37.97 28.33
CA ARG A 119 18.14 37.88 27.20
C ARG A 119 19.50 37.33 27.64
N ASP A 120 19.82 37.39 28.94
CA ASP A 120 21.17 37.16 29.48
C ASP A 120 21.40 35.78 30.14
N LYS A 121 20.44 34.85 30.15
CA LYS A 121 20.63 33.49 30.72
C LYS A 121 20.42 32.32 29.76
N VAL A 122 19.92 32.56 28.54
CA VAL A 122 19.49 31.50 27.62
C VAL A 122 20.64 30.92 26.79
N ILE A 123 21.78 31.60 26.71
CA ILE A 123 22.87 31.22 25.78
C ILE A 123 23.72 30.03 26.29
N ASP A 124 23.77 29.73 27.59
CA ASP A 124 24.78 28.80 28.15
C ASP A 124 24.25 27.50 28.79
N ASN A 125 22.98 27.12 28.61
CA ASN A 125 22.49 25.84 29.17
C ASN A 125 21.77 24.94 28.14
N PRO A 126 22.49 23.97 27.53
CA PRO A 126 21.93 23.00 26.59
C PRO A 126 20.80 22.11 27.16
N LYS A 127 20.54 22.16 28.48
CA LYS A 127 19.47 21.39 29.15
C LYS A 127 18.09 22.05 29.09
N LEU A 128 17.96 23.29 28.58
CA LEU A 128 16.68 24.00 28.50
C LEU A 128 15.72 23.50 27.39
N PHE A 129 16.15 22.60 26.51
CA PHE A 129 15.35 22.11 25.36
C PHE A 129 15.01 20.61 25.44
N ASN A 130 14.87 20.05 26.65
CA ASN A 130 14.32 18.70 26.81
C ASN A 130 12.80 18.71 26.51
N LEU A 131 12.37 17.86 25.60
CA LEU A 131 10.96 17.70 25.19
C LEU A 131 10.02 17.43 26.37
N THR A 132 10.52 16.78 27.43
CA THR A 132 9.78 16.56 28.68
C THR A 132 9.45 17.87 29.38
N ASN A 133 10.45 18.75 29.55
CA ASN A 133 10.25 20.04 30.19
C ASN A 133 9.30 20.90 29.37
N TYR A 134 9.44 20.86 28.04
CA TYR A 134 8.50 21.51 27.15
C TYR A 134 7.06 20.98 27.32
N LEU A 135 6.86 19.66 27.38
CA LEU A 135 5.53 19.06 27.54
C LEU A 135 4.87 19.50 28.86
N LEU A 136 5.67 19.62 29.93
CA LEU A 136 5.21 20.13 31.22
C LEU A 136 4.82 21.61 31.12
N THR A 137 5.66 22.47 30.55
CA THR A 137 5.36 23.90 30.32
C THR A 137 4.11 24.07 29.45
N TYR A 138 3.98 23.29 28.38
CA TYR A 138 2.78 23.28 27.54
C TYR A 138 1.54 22.89 28.33
N SER A 139 1.62 21.85 29.19
CA SER A 139 0.51 21.44 30.05
C SER A 139 0.08 22.56 31.00
N GLU A 140 1.03 23.31 31.54
CA GLU A 140 0.73 24.46 32.41
C GLU A 140 0.00 25.55 31.63
N ILE A 141 0.45 25.88 30.41
CA ILE A 141 -0.23 26.83 29.52
C ILE A 141 -1.66 26.37 29.20
N GLN A 142 -1.86 25.08 28.92
CA GLN A 142 -3.21 24.55 28.65
C GLN A 142 -4.12 24.61 29.87
N LYS A 143 -3.58 24.37 31.06
CA LYS A 143 -4.30 24.52 32.34
C LYS A 143 -4.71 25.98 32.58
N GLU A 144 -3.85 26.95 32.28
CA GLU A 144 -4.22 28.37 32.36
C GLU A 144 -5.32 28.72 31.35
N LYS A 145 -5.25 28.20 30.13
CA LYS A 145 -6.31 28.39 29.11
C LYS A 145 -7.64 27.76 29.53
N SER A 146 -7.65 26.64 30.25
CA SER A 146 -8.89 26.00 30.71
C SER A 146 -9.66 26.84 31.72
N LYS A 147 -9.00 27.77 32.44
CA LYS A 147 -9.64 28.66 33.43
C LYS A 147 -10.70 29.57 32.81
N TYR A 148 -10.55 29.91 31.53
CA TYR A 148 -11.52 30.73 30.79
C TYR A 148 -12.75 29.94 30.31
N LEU A 149 -12.74 28.60 30.42
CA LEU A 149 -13.87 27.74 30.11
C LEU A 149 -14.69 27.44 31.37
N LYS A 150 -15.98 27.16 31.20
CA LYS A 150 -16.90 26.85 32.30
C LYS A 150 -17.58 25.49 32.12
N GLY A 151 -17.91 24.85 33.24
CA GLY A 151 -18.68 23.62 33.30
C GLY A 151 -18.07 22.48 32.48
N TYR A 152 -18.92 21.75 31.76
CA TYR A 152 -18.57 20.54 31.00
C TYR A 152 -17.45 20.75 29.97
N ALA A 153 -17.39 21.92 29.33
CA ALA A 153 -16.37 22.25 28.34
C ALA A 153 -14.96 22.30 28.95
N LYS A 154 -14.83 22.84 30.18
CA LYS A 154 -13.57 22.86 30.91
C LYS A 154 -13.09 21.45 31.25
N THR A 155 -13.98 20.65 31.85
CA THR A 155 -13.66 19.27 32.27
C THR A 155 -13.24 18.40 31.09
N ASN A 156 -13.92 18.50 29.95
CA ASN A 156 -13.54 17.76 28.75
C ASN A 156 -12.20 18.20 28.16
N LYS A 157 -11.93 19.51 28.12
CA LYS A 157 -10.63 20.03 27.68
C LYS A 157 -9.50 19.50 28.57
N GLU A 158 -9.64 19.58 29.89
CA GLU A 158 -8.62 19.13 30.84
C GLU A 158 -8.34 17.63 30.71
N LYS A 159 -9.40 16.81 30.57
CA LYS A 159 -9.27 15.37 30.33
C LYS A 159 -8.55 15.06 29.01
N TYR A 160 -8.89 15.79 27.95
CA TYR A 160 -8.26 15.64 26.64
C TYR A 160 -6.77 16.01 26.68
N ASP A 161 -6.43 17.15 27.28
CA ASP A 161 -5.06 17.65 27.38
C ASP A 161 -4.20 16.71 28.24
N PHE A 162 -4.73 16.21 29.36
CA PHE A 162 -4.06 15.21 30.20
C PHE A 162 -3.77 13.89 29.44
N LYS A 163 -4.74 13.38 28.68
CA LYS A 163 -4.57 12.17 27.87
C LYS A 163 -3.47 12.36 26.81
N LYS A 164 -3.46 13.52 26.15
CA LYS A 164 -2.42 13.90 25.19
C LYS A 164 -1.04 13.95 25.85
N LEU A 165 -0.92 14.64 26.99
CA LEU A 165 0.34 14.75 27.73
C LEU A 165 0.89 13.38 28.10
N THR A 166 0.05 12.51 28.68
CA THR A 166 0.46 11.18 29.16
C THR A 166 0.91 10.29 28.01
N SER A 167 0.18 10.34 26.89
CA SER A 167 0.52 9.60 25.68
C SER A 167 1.84 10.10 25.07
N ALA A 168 2.07 11.42 25.10
CA ALA A 168 3.31 12.02 24.64
C ALA A 168 4.51 11.63 25.49
N TYR A 169 4.37 11.76 26.80
CA TYR A 169 5.40 11.37 27.75
C TYR A 169 5.75 9.88 27.62
N SER A 170 4.73 9.01 27.53
CA SER A 170 4.92 7.56 27.36
C SER A 170 5.65 7.23 26.06
N TYR A 171 5.29 7.87 24.94
CA TYR A 171 5.94 7.64 23.66
C TYR A 171 7.41 8.07 23.67
N LEU A 172 7.69 9.28 24.17
CA LEU A 172 9.05 9.81 24.27
C LEU A 172 9.93 8.90 25.12
N ARG A 173 9.44 8.50 26.31
CA ARG A 173 10.15 7.60 27.21
C ARG A 173 10.38 6.22 26.59
N LYS A 174 9.36 5.62 25.97
CA LYS A 174 9.47 4.30 25.31
C LYS A 174 10.50 4.28 24.19
N ASN A 175 10.69 5.43 23.53
CA ASN A 175 11.61 5.56 22.39
C ASN A 175 12.92 6.26 22.75
N ASN A 176 13.18 6.55 24.03
CA ASN A 176 14.35 7.28 24.52
C ASN A 176 14.58 8.61 23.77
N ILE A 177 13.51 9.38 23.57
CA ILE A 177 13.54 10.66 22.86
C ILE A 177 13.46 11.79 23.90
N GLU A 178 14.55 12.52 24.05
CA GLU A 178 14.67 13.63 25.00
C GLU A 178 14.74 14.99 24.29
N THR A 179 15.14 15.02 23.03
CA THR A 179 15.37 16.27 22.27
C THR A 179 14.60 16.30 20.94
N ILE A 180 14.38 17.50 20.42
CA ILE A 180 13.78 17.70 19.09
C ILE A 180 14.62 17.03 18.00
N GLY A 181 15.95 17.12 18.08
CA GLY A 181 16.86 16.45 17.15
C GLY A 181 16.66 14.93 17.13
N GLN A 182 16.57 14.29 18.31
CA GLN A 182 16.27 12.85 18.39
C GLN A 182 14.89 12.50 17.81
N LEU A 183 13.89 13.37 18.00
CA LEU A 183 12.57 13.17 17.41
C LEU A 183 12.61 13.28 15.87
N GLN A 184 13.36 14.25 15.33
CA GLN A 184 13.59 14.39 13.88
C GLN A 184 14.31 13.17 13.31
N THR A 185 15.39 12.71 13.95
CA THR A 185 16.12 11.49 13.57
C THR A 185 15.22 10.27 13.59
N LYS A 186 14.32 10.14 14.59
CA LYS A 186 13.35 9.05 14.64
C LYS A 186 12.39 9.08 13.45
N ILE A 187 11.90 10.25 13.07
CA ILE A 187 11.03 10.43 11.90
C ILE A 187 11.75 10.05 10.61
N GLU A 188 13.00 10.49 10.43
CA GLU A 188 13.81 10.14 9.26
C GLU A 188 14.10 8.63 9.19
N THR A 189 14.39 8.03 10.33
CA THR A 189 14.57 6.57 10.46
C THR A 189 13.29 5.82 10.07
N LEU A 190 12.13 6.25 10.59
CA LEU A 190 10.84 5.65 10.26
C LEU A 190 10.51 5.80 8.76
N LYS A 191 10.74 6.97 8.18
CA LYS A 191 10.59 7.20 6.73
C LYS A 191 11.50 6.28 5.91
N SER A 192 12.77 6.19 6.28
CA SER A 192 13.76 5.36 5.58
C SER A 192 13.42 3.87 5.66
N ASN A 193 12.99 3.42 6.84
CA ASN A 193 12.52 2.05 7.05
C ASN A 193 11.24 1.78 6.24
N SER A 194 10.28 2.70 6.25
CA SER A 194 9.06 2.61 5.43
C SER A 194 9.39 2.47 3.95
N TYR A 195 10.29 3.31 3.44
CA TYR A 195 10.76 3.24 2.04
C TYR A 195 11.44 1.91 1.72
N ARG A 196 12.36 1.44 2.59
CA ARG A 196 13.05 0.14 2.40
C ARG A 196 12.07 -1.03 2.42
N LEU A 197 11.14 -1.05 3.37
CA LEU A 197 10.10 -2.08 3.47
C LEU A 197 9.22 -2.09 2.22
N ASN A 198 8.82 -0.92 1.73
CA ASN A 198 8.04 -0.76 0.51
C ASN A 198 8.79 -1.22 -0.73
N LYS A 199 10.06 -0.85 -0.88
CA LYS A 199 10.88 -1.34 -1.99
C LYS A 199 11.01 -2.87 -1.98
N LYS A 200 11.28 -3.47 -0.81
CA LYS A 200 11.34 -4.93 -0.64
C LYS A 200 10.01 -5.59 -0.96
N ALA A 201 8.92 -5.09 -0.38
CA ALA A 201 7.58 -5.63 -0.58
C ALA A 201 7.13 -5.54 -2.05
N LYS A 202 7.44 -4.44 -2.75
CA LYS A 202 7.20 -4.31 -4.20
C LYS A 202 8.01 -5.30 -5.03
N THR A 203 9.22 -5.63 -4.58
CA THR A 203 10.09 -6.62 -5.24
C THR A 203 9.52 -8.02 -5.07
N ILE A 204 9.25 -8.43 -3.82
CA ILE A 204 8.63 -9.73 -3.50
C ILE A 204 7.29 -9.87 -4.22
N HIS A 205 6.44 -8.84 -4.18
CA HIS A 205 5.14 -8.84 -4.86
C HIS A 205 5.28 -9.09 -6.37
N LYS A 206 6.28 -8.46 -7.01
CA LYS A 206 6.54 -8.67 -8.44
C LYS A 206 7.06 -10.07 -8.72
N GLU A 207 8.01 -10.56 -7.91
CA GLU A 207 8.54 -11.92 -8.03
C GLU A 207 7.42 -12.97 -7.89
N MET A 208 6.55 -12.80 -6.89
CA MET A 208 5.37 -13.64 -6.71
C MET A 208 4.43 -13.58 -7.91
N GLU A 209 4.12 -12.39 -8.43
CA GLU A 209 3.27 -12.22 -9.61
C GLU A 209 3.88 -12.91 -10.84
N ASP A 210 5.20 -12.81 -11.03
CA ASP A 210 5.91 -13.44 -12.14
C ASP A 210 5.93 -14.97 -11.99
N VAL A 211 6.14 -15.49 -10.77
CA VAL A 211 6.08 -16.93 -10.46
C VAL A 211 4.67 -17.49 -10.68
N GLU A 212 3.62 -16.80 -10.21
CA GLU A 212 2.23 -17.22 -10.46
C GLU A 212 1.89 -17.24 -11.95
N LYS A 213 2.37 -16.24 -12.71
CA LYS A 213 2.23 -16.22 -14.18
C LYS A 213 2.98 -17.37 -14.83
N LYS A 214 4.20 -17.70 -14.39
CA LYS A 214 4.97 -18.86 -14.90
C LYS A 214 4.18 -20.14 -14.71
N ILE A 215 3.63 -20.38 -13.52
CA ILE A 215 2.83 -21.57 -13.20
C ILE A 215 1.57 -21.62 -14.09
N LEU A 216 0.79 -20.53 -14.12
CA LEU A 216 -0.44 -20.46 -14.92
C LEU A 216 -0.17 -20.69 -16.41
N TYR A 217 0.83 -20.01 -16.97
CA TYR A 217 1.15 -20.16 -18.39
C TYR A 217 1.67 -21.54 -18.70
N TYR A 218 2.41 -22.16 -17.79
CA TYR A 218 2.86 -23.54 -17.94
C TYR A 218 1.71 -24.54 -17.93
N GLU A 219 0.72 -24.37 -17.05
CA GLU A 219 -0.46 -25.24 -17.04
C GLU A 219 -1.21 -25.19 -18.37
N ILE A 220 -1.43 -23.99 -18.92
CA ILE A 220 -2.05 -23.81 -20.24
C ILE A 220 -1.15 -24.38 -21.34
N TYR A 221 0.16 -24.11 -21.30
CA TYR A 221 1.14 -24.63 -22.25
C TYR A 221 1.09 -26.16 -22.28
N LYS A 222 1.15 -26.80 -21.12
CA LYS A 222 1.11 -28.27 -20.97
C LYS A 222 -0.20 -28.85 -21.49
N ALA A 223 -1.33 -28.26 -21.12
CA ALA A 223 -2.65 -28.73 -21.54
C ALA A 223 -2.90 -28.63 -23.06
N LYS A 224 -2.23 -27.69 -23.74
CA LYS A 224 -2.42 -27.42 -25.18
C LYS A 224 -1.27 -27.92 -26.06
N LYS A 225 -0.22 -28.49 -25.46
CA LYS A 225 1.02 -28.90 -26.13
C LYS A 225 0.76 -29.92 -27.23
N GLU A 226 0.01 -30.97 -26.93
CA GLU A 226 -0.22 -32.09 -27.87
C GLU A 226 -0.96 -31.62 -29.13
N VAL A 227 -2.02 -30.82 -28.97
CA VAL A 227 -2.78 -30.21 -30.07
C VAL A 227 -1.88 -29.34 -30.95
N TYR A 228 -0.98 -28.56 -30.33
CA TYR A 228 -0.05 -27.71 -31.05
C TYR A 228 1.02 -28.51 -31.80
N GLU A 229 1.58 -29.56 -31.20
CA GLU A 229 2.54 -30.45 -31.84
C GLU A 229 1.91 -31.19 -33.02
N GLU A 230 0.65 -31.63 -32.91
CA GLU A 230 -0.09 -32.21 -34.02
C GLU A 230 -0.30 -31.20 -35.15
N TYR A 231 -0.69 -29.95 -34.82
CA TYR A 231 -0.79 -28.86 -35.78
C TYR A 231 0.52 -28.61 -36.54
N GLN A 232 1.67 -28.68 -35.85
CA GLN A 232 2.97 -28.49 -36.48
C GLN A 232 3.30 -29.59 -37.49
N LYS A 233 2.91 -30.83 -37.18
CA LYS A 233 3.11 -32.01 -38.04
C LYS A 233 2.17 -32.08 -39.25
N LYS A 234 1.07 -31.30 -39.29
CA LYS A 234 0.16 -31.27 -40.45
C LYS A 234 0.86 -30.73 -41.69
N ASN A 235 0.62 -31.39 -42.82
CA ASN A 235 1.08 -30.95 -44.13
C ASN A 235 0.33 -29.70 -44.61
N ILE A 236 0.85 -29.04 -45.64
CA ILE A 236 0.32 -27.75 -46.11
C ILE A 236 -1.18 -27.81 -46.49
N PHE A 237 -1.65 -28.96 -46.99
CA PHE A 237 -3.02 -29.16 -47.46
C PHE A 237 -4.04 -29.36 -46.32
N THR A 238 -3.62 -29.87 -45.16
CA THR A 238 -4.51 -30.18 -44.01
C THR A 238 -4.34 -29.22 -42.83
N LYS A 239 -3.28 -28.40 -42.86
CA LYS A 239 -2.89 -27.51 -41.76
C LYS A 239 -3.92 -26.42 -41.49
N GLU A 240 -4.50 -25.83 -42.53
CA GLU A 240 -5.50 -24.76 -42.37
C GLU A 240 -6.82 -25.26 -41.78
N ALA A 241 -7.33 -26.41 -42.27
CA ALA A 241 -8.52 -27.03 -41.72
C ALA A 241 -8.34 -27.43 -40.25
N PHE A 242 -7.18 -28.02 -39.90
CA PHE A 242 -6.85 -28.34 -38.52
C PHE A 242 -6.73 -27.09 -37.65
N TYR A 243 -6.08 -26.03 -38.16
CA TYR A 243 -5.97 -24.76 -37.47
C TYR A 243 -7.34 -24.18 -37.16
N ASN A 244 -8.25 -24.12 -38.14
CA ASN A 244 -9.58 -23.55 -37.94
C ASN A 244 -10.39 -24.34 -36.91
N LYS A 245 -10.28 -25.68 -36.90
CA LYS A 245 -10.93 -26.55 -35.91
C LYS A 245 -10.38 -26.37 -34.49
N HIS A 246 -9.07 -26.17 -34.34
CA HIS A 246 -8.38 -26.06 -33.05
C HIS A 246 -7.86 -24.65 -32.75
N LYS A 247 -8.43 -23.63 -33.40
CA LYS A 247 -7.89 -22.27 -33.44
C LYS A 247 -7.60 -21.72 -32.04
N LYS A 248 -8.59 -21.82 -31.16
CA LYS A 248 -8.49 -21.34 -29.77
C LYS A 248 -7.30 -21.97 -29.04
N ASP A 249 -7.12 -23.27 -29.15
CA ASP A 249 -6.08 -24.01 -28.43
C ASP A 249 -4.69 -23.71 -28.98
N ILE A 250 -4.56 -23.62 -30.31
CA ILE A 250 -3.31 -23.28 -30.99
C ILE A 250 -2.90 -21.84 -30.68
N ASP A 251 -3.85 -20.89 -30.75
CA ASP A 251 -3.59 -19.49 -30.48
C ASP A 251 -3.24 -19.27 -29.00
N GLN A 252 -3.96 -19.92 -28.08
CA GLN A 252 -3.63 -19.90 -26.66
C GLN A 252 -2.24 -20.46 -26.40
N TYR A 253 -1.87 -21.60 -26.99
CA TYR A 253 -0.53 -22.17 -26.86
C TYR A 253 0.55 -21.19 -27.32
N LYS A 254 0.40 -20.60 -28.51
CA LYS A 254 1.36 -19.61 -29.05
C LYS A 254 1.53 -18.43 -28.10
N VAL A 255 0.41 -17.90 -27.58
CA VAL A 255 0.41 -16.76 -26.67
C VAL A 255 1.13 -17.11 -25.36
N VAL A 256 0.77 -18.23 -24.71
CA VAL A 256 1.38 -18.58 -23.42
C VAL A 256 2.83 -19.01 -23.55
N SER A 257 3.20 -19.67 -24.65
CA SER A 257 4.59 -20.01 -24.96
C SER A 257 5.45 -18.75 -25.12
N GLY A 258 4.97 -17.75 -25.87
CA GLY A 258 5.65 -16.47 -26.00
C GLY A 258 5.77 -15.70 -24.69
N LYS A 259 4.74 -15.76 -23.82
CA LYS A 259 4.77 -15.13 -22.49
C LYS A 259 5.71 -15.85 -21.53
N LEU A 260 5.73 -17.18 -21.51
CA LEU A 260 6.68 -17.99 -20.74
C LEU A 260 8.11 -17.64 -21.12
N LYS A 261 8.42 -17.59 -22.42
CA LYS A 261 9.77 -17.23 -22.90
C LYS A 261 10.23 -15.86 -22.40
N LYS A 262 9.32 -14.90 -22.22
CA LYS A 262 9.64 -13.56 -21.67
C LYS A 262 9.84 -13.56 -20.15
N LEU A 263 9.22 -14.50 -19.42
CA LEU A 263 9.32 -14.60 -17.96
C LEU A 263 10.51 -15.45 -17.50
N LEU A 264 11.02 -16.31 -18.38
CA LEU A 264 12.17 -17.17 -18.11
C LEU A 264 13.45 -16.45 -18.53
N SER A 265 14.51 -16.60 -17.72
CA SER A 265 15.84 -16.24 -18.20
C SER A 265 16.31 -17.22 -19.29
N ASP A 266 17.21 -16.79 -20.17
CA ASP A 266 17.64 -17.58 -21.35
C ASP A 266 18.14 -19.00 -21.04
N LYS A 267 18.51 -19.27 -19.79
CA LYS A 267 19.02 -20.58 -19.31
C LYS A 267 18.06 -21.33 -18.38
N GLU A 268 16.89 -20.77 -18.07
CA GLU A 268 15.94 -21.36 -17.13
C GLU A 268 15.08 -22.44 -17.81
N LYS A 269 15.11 -23.66 -17.25
CA LYS A 269 14.25 -24.76 -17.71
C LYS A 269 12.83 -24.61 -17.18
N LEU A 270 11.84 -25.12 -17.94
CA LEU A 270 10.46 -25.24 -17.47
C LEU A 270 10.41 -26.20 -16.27
N SER A 271 10.27 -25.65 -15.06
CA SER A 271 10.25 -26.42 -13.82
C SER A 271 9.13 -25.95 -12.89
N PRO A 272 7.91 -26.50 -13.04
CA PRO A 272 6.77 -26.14 -12.21
C PRO A 272 7.00 -26.44 -10.74
N LYS A 273 7.73 -27.52 -10.43
CA LYS A 273 8.10 -27.88 -9.06
C LYS A 273 8.92 -26.77 -8.40
N LYS A 274 9.97 -26.29 -9.09
CA LYS A 274 10.84 -25.21 -8.60
C LYS A 274 10.06 -23.91 -8.39
N TRP A 275 9.17 -23.55 -9.32
CA TRP A 275 8.36 -22.33 -9.17
C TRP A 275 7.35 -22.43 -8.04
N ASN A 276 6.78 -23.62 -7.76
CA ASN A 276 5.93 -23.81 -6.60
C ASN A 276 6.73 -23.70 -5.28
N GLU A 277 7.95 -24.23 -5.22
CA GLU A 277 8.85 -24.05 -4.07
C GLU A 277 9.22 -22.57 -3.87
N GLU A 278 9.55 -21.85 -4.96
CA GLU A 278 9.84 -20.42 -4.94
C GLU A 278 8.63 -19.60 -4.48
N LYS A 279 7.42 -19.94 -4.94
CA LYS A 279 6.17 -19.32 -4.51
C LYS A 279 5.96 -19.45 -3.00
N ILE A 280 6.21 -20.64 -2.43
CA ILE A 280 6.08 -20.90 -0.99
C ILE A 280 7.09 -20.06 -0.20
N LEU A 281 8.32 -19.91 -0.68
CA LEU A 281 9.35 -19.14 0.00
C LEU A 281 9.09 -17.63 0.00
N LEU A 282 8.31 -17.14 -0.97
CA LEU A 282 7.91 -15.74 -1.07
C LEU A 282 6.65 -15.40 -0.26
N MET A 283 5.91 -16.41 0.21
CA MET A 283 4.70 -16.29 1.05
C MET A 283 5.05 -16.28 2.54
#